data_AF-A0A7S4GMC3-F1
#
_entry.id   AF-A0A7S4GMC3-F1
#
_cell.length_a   1.000
_cell.length_b   1.000
_cell.length_c   1.000
_cell.angle_alpha   90.00
_cell.angle_beta   90.00
_cell.angle_gamma   90.00
#
_symmetry.space_group_name_H-M   'P 1'
#
loop_
_entity.id
_entity.type
_entity.pdbx_description
1 polymer ?
#
loop_
_entity_poly.entity_id
_entity_poly.type
_entity_poly.pdbx_seq_one_letter_code
_entity_poly.pdbx_strand_id
1 'polypeptide(L)'
;LYDNANLKPAHYHMNITDYHFDAMLDLFGQALTELGVHPDAIKDIAAATGKIRKDITTGCTVRMELAKKNMEKGKDGLFKRLGGQEGVVAFIDRLYDLIAVDNRLKAKFAGKDIKKMKEGQYVYMT
;
A
#
# COMPACT_ATOMS: atom_id res chain seq x y z
N LEU A 1 9.48 -30.57 -12.70
CA LEU A 1 8.51 -30.83 -11.61
C LEU A 1 8.28 -29.51 -10.90
N TYR A 2 7.03 -29.06 -10.82
CA TYR A 2 6.68 -27.84 -10.11
C TYR A 2 6.85 -28.13 -8.61
N ASP A 3 7.84 -27.53 -7.97
CA ASP A 3 8.06 -27.68 -6.54
C ASP A 3 7.17 -26.70 -5.79
N ASN A 4 6.41 -27.18 -4.82
CA ASN A 4 5.59 -26.34 -3.95
C ASN A 4 6.45 -25.28 -3.22
N ALA A 5 7.72 -25.56 -2.95
CA ALA A 5 8.65 -24.59 -2.38
C ALA A 5 8.83 -23.34 -3.27
N ASN A 6 8.60 -23.45 -4.58
CA ASN A 6 8.71 -22.35 -5.54
C ASN A 6 7.42 -21.57 -5.76
N LEU A 7 6.26 -22.05 -5.27
CA LEU A 7 4.98 -21.35 -5.42
C LEU A 7 5.03 -19.97 -4.76
N LYS A 8 5.50 -19.90 -3.52
CA LYS A 8 5.58 -18.63 -2.80
C LYS A 8 6.53 -17.64 -3.47
N PRO A 9 7.81 -17.97 -3.75
CA PRO A 9 8.72 -17.06 -4.45
C PRO A 9 8.18 -16.59 -5.81
N ALA A 10 7.58 -17.48 -6.61
CA ALA A 10 7.06 -17.14 -7.93
C ALA A 10 5.93 -16.12 -7.90
N HIS A 11 5.03 -16.23 -6.91
CA HIS A 11 3.84 -15.38 -6.81
C HIS A 11 4.02 -14.19 -5.85
N TYR A 12 5.11 -14.17 -5.06
CA TYR A 12 5.33 -13.16 -4.03
C TYR A 12 5.28 -11.73 -4.56
N HIS A 13 5.78 -11.47 -5.77
CA HIS A 13 5.82 -10.12 -6.33
C HIS A 13 4.54 -9.72 -7.06
N MET A 14 3.53 -10.59 -7.11
CA MET A 14 2.26 -10.35 -7.81
C MET A 14 1.19 -9.84 -6.84
N ASN A 15 0.26 -9.01 -7.32
CA ASN A 15 -0.90 -8.54 -6.54
C ASN A 15 -2.08 -9.52 -6.61
N ILE A 16 -1.82 -10.78 -6.26
CA ILE A 16 -2.86 -11.81 -6.19
C ILE A 16 -3.53 -11.73 -4.82
N THR A 17 -4.83 -11.46 -4.80
CA THR A 17 -5.67 -11.39 -3.61
C THR A 17 -6.48 -12.67 -3.47
N ASP A 18 -7.18 -12.85 -2.35
CA ASP A 18 -8.14 -13.95 -2.22
C ASP A 18 -9.22 -13.93 -3.30
N TYR A 19 -9.69 -12.73 -3.68
CA TYR A 19 -10.61 -12.56 -4.80
C TYR A 19 -10.08 -13.14 -6.12
N HIS A 20 -8.81 -12.84 -6.45
CA HIS A 20 -8.18 -13.40 -7.65
C HIS A 20 -8.00 -14.92 -7.55
N PHE A 21 -7.68 -15.43 -6.36
CA PHE A 21 -7.51 -16.86 -6.13
C PHE A 21 -8.85 -17.62 -6.27
N ASP A 22 -9.93 -17.05 -5.73
CA ASP A 22 -11.28 -17.62 -5.81
C ASP A 22 -11.76 -17.66 -7.28
N ALA A 23 -11.57 -16.57 -8.02
CA ALA A 23 -11.88 -16.53 -9.45
C ALA A 23 -11.13 -17.61 -10.25
N MET A 24 -9.86 -17.87 -9.90
CA MET A 24 -9.09 -18.94 -10.53
C MET A 24 -9.61 -20.35 -10.15
N LEU A 25 -10.03 -20.57 -8.89
CA LEU A 25 -10.66 -21.83 -8.49
C LEU A 25 -12.00 -22.07 -9.20
N ASP A 26 -12.80 -21.02 -9.39
CA ASP A 26 -14.06 -21.11 -10.11
C ASP A 26 -13.84 -21.50 -11.58
N LEU A 27 -12.84 -20.90 -12.23
CA LEU A 27 -12.46 -21.25 -13.60
C LEU A 27 -11.91 -22.69 -13.69
N PHE A 28 -11.16 -23.15 -12.69
CA PHE A 28 -10.70 -24.55 -12.63
C PHE A 28 -11.89 -25.52 -12.52
N GLY A 29 -12.86 -25.22 -11.64
CA GLY A 29 -14.06 -26.03 -11.48
C GLY A 29 -14.89 -26.11 -12.78
N GLN A 30 -15.05 -24.97 -13.47
CA GLN A 30 -15.72 -24.91 -14.77
C GLN A 30 -15.01 -25.78 -15.82
N ALA A 31 -13.70 -25.61 -15.98
CA ALA A 31 -12.92 -26.39 -16.94
C ALA A 31 -12.97 -27.89 -16.66
N LEU A 32 -12.85 -28.31 -15.40
CA LEU A 32 -12.95 -29.73 -15.03
C LEU A 32 -14.34 -30.30 -15.30
N THR A 33 -15.39 -29.51 -15.06
CA THR A 33 -16.78 -29.89 -15.35
C THR A 33 -16.99 -30.10 -16.86
N GLU A 34 -16.49 -29.18 -17.69
CA GLU A 34 -16.56 -29.28 -19.16
C GLU A 34 -15.81 -30.51 -19.70
N LEU A 35 -14.72 -30.91 -19.04
CA LEU A 35 -13.97 -32.12 -19.36
C LEU A 35 -14.64 -33.42 -18.86
N GLY A 36 -15.81 -33.33 -18.21
CA GLY A 36 -16.55 -34.48 -17.70
C GLY A 36 -15.91 -35.14 -16.47
N VAL A 37 -15.07 -34.41 -15.72
CA VAL A 37 -14.44 -34.92 -14.50
C VAL A 37 -15.50 -35.13 -13.42
N HIS A 38 -15.40 -36.25 -12.69
CA HIS A 38 -16.37 -36.58 -11.64
C HIS A 38 -16.40 -35.49 -10.55
N PRO A 39 -17.59 -35.10 -10.03
CA PRO A 39 -17.71 -34.02 -9.05
C PRO A 39 -16.85 -34.19 -7.81
N ASP A 40 -16.64 -35.41 -7.33
CA ASP A 40 -15.78 -35.65 -6.17
C ASP A 40 -14.30 -35.39 -6.46
N ALA A 41 -13.82 -35.70 -7.68
CA ALA A 41 -12.47 -35.35 -8.09
C ALA A 41 -12.29 -33.83 -8.23
N ILE A 42 -13.33 -33.11 -8.66
CA ILE A 42 -13.33 -31.63 -8.69
C ILE A 42 -13.18 -31.08 -7.27
N LYS A 43 -13.93 -31.62 -6.30
CA LYS A 43 -13.81 -31.23 -4.88
C LYS A 43 -12.41 -31.51 -4.34
N ASP A 44 -11.84 -32.66 -4.65
CA ASP A 44 -10.50 -33.02 -4.20
C ASP A 44 -9.43 -32.09 -4.79
N ILE A 45 -9.55 -31.73 -6.06
CA ILE A 45 -8.65 -30.75 -6.70
C ILE A 45 -8.81 -29.38 -6.05
N ALA A 46 -10.05 -28.90 -5.87
CA ALA A 46 -10.30 -27.61 -5.21
C ALA A 46 -9.73 -27.58 -3.78
N ALA A 47 -9.87 -28.66 -3.02
CA ALA A 47 -9.31 -28.80 -1.68
C ALA A 47 -7.76 -28.82 -1.71
N ALA A 48 -7.15 -29.51 -2.68
CA ALA A 48 -5.70 -29.53 -2.85
C ALA A 48 -5.15 -28.14 -3.22
N THR A 49 -5.78 -27.45 -4.18
CA THR A 49 -5.40 -26.09 -4.57
C THR A 49 -5.63 -25.09 -3.43
N GLY A 50 -6.68 -25.25 -2.63
CA GLY A 50 -6.93 -24.42 -1.45
C GLY A 50 -5.78 -24.43 -0.43
N LYS A 51 -5.01 -25.53 -0.32
CA LYS A 51 -3.87 -25.63 0.61
C LYS A 51 -2.72 -24.69 0.26
N ILE A 52 -2.53 -24.37 -1.02
CA ILE A 52 -1.44 -23.48 -1.49
C ILE A 52 -1.85 -22.01 -1.59
N ARG A 53 -3.09 -21.67 -1.19
CA ARG A 53 -3.62 -20.29 -1.23
C ARG A 53 -2.67 -19.29 -0.59
N LYS A 54 -2.21 -19.57 0.63
CA LYS A 54 -1.33 -18.66 1.36
C LYS A 54 -0.03 -18.42 0.60
N ASP A 55 0.56 -19.43 -0.01
CA ASP A 55 1.81 -19.27 -0.76
C ASP A 55 1.63 -18.32 -1.95
N ILE A 56 0.46 -18.34 -2.58
CA ILE A 56 0.14 -17.48 -3.73
C ILE A 56 -0.27 -16.06 -3.30
N THR A 57 -1.06 -15.90 -2.23
CA THR A 57 -1.60 -14.59 -1.82
C THR A 57 -0.69 -13.80 -0.88
N THR A 58 0.30 -14.45 -0.23
CA THR A 58 1.16 -13.82 0.81
C THR A 58 1.79 -12.51 0.35
N GLY A 59 2.27 -12.45 -0.89
CA GLY A 59 2.93 -11.26 -1.43
C GLY A 59 2.08 -10.00 -1.32
N CYS A 60 0.81 -10.10 -1.73
CA CYS A 60 -0.14 -9.01 -1.68
C CYS A 60 -0.49 -8.65 -0.23
N THR A 61 -0.76 -9.65 0.62
CA THR A 61 -1.08 -9.48 2.04
C THR A 61 0.01 -8.72 2.78
N VAL A 62 1.28 -9.14 2.65
CA VAL A 62 2.42 -8.47 3.30
C VAL A 62 2.55 -7.01 2.85
N ARG A 63 2.39 -6.74 1.55
CA ARG A 63 2.44 -5.36 1.04
C ARG A 63 1.29 -4.51 1.55
N MET A 64 0.08 -5.05 1.66
CA MET A 64 -1.05 -4.34 2.23
C MET A 64 -0.85 -4.05 3.73
N GLU A 65 -0.34 -5.00 4.50
CA GLU A 65 -0.01 -4.80 5.91
C GLU A 65 1.09 -3.74 6.11
N LEU A 66 2.13 -3.78 5.27
CA LEU A 66 3.19 -2.75 5.27
C LEU A 66 2.62 -1.37 4.90
N ALA A 67 1.76 -1.29 3.88
CA ALA A 67 1.10 -0.05 3.50
C ALA A 67 0.22 0.49 4.64
N LYS A 68 -0.60 -0.36 5.27
CA LYS A 68 -1.41 0.00 6.45
C LYS A 68 -0.54 0.50 7.59
N LYS A 69 0.53 -0.22 7.95
CA LYS A 69 1.46 0.18 9.01
C LYS A 69 2.18 1.50 8.70
N ASN A 70 2.49 1.75 7.44
CA ASN A 70 3.09 3.02 7.00
C ASN A 70 2.07 4.17 6.99
N MET A 71 0.80 3.89 6.72
CA MET A 71 -0.30 4.86 6.83
C MET A 71 -0.64 5.16 8.30
N GLU A 72 -0.62 4.16 9.19
CA GLU A 72 -0.74 4.34 10.65
C GLU A 72 0.43 5.15 11.20
N LYS A 73 1.64 4.94 10.67
CA LYS A 73 2.80 5.79 10.91
C LYS A 73 2.81 7.06 10.05
N GLY A 74 1.70 7.42 9.40
CA GLY A 74 1.60 8.49 8.41
C GLY A 74 2.03 9.85 8.96
N LYS A 75 1.09 10.78 9.18
CA LYS A 75 1.46 12.10 9.70
C LYS A 75 2.22 12.02 11.03
N ASP A 76 1.87 11.08 11.90
CA ASP A 76 2.53 10.86 13.20
C ASP A 76 4.01 10.45 13.08
N GLY A 77 4.36 9.59 12.12
CA GLY A 77 5.75 9.18 11.89
C GLY A 77 6.56 10.28 11.22
N LEU A 78 5.96 11.04 10.31
CA LEU A 78 6.59 12.24 9.74
C LEU A 78 6.81 13.32 10.81
N PHE A 79 5.79 13.61 11.62
CA PHE A 79 5.81 14.56 12.73
C PHE A 79 6.94 14.22 13.70
N LYS A 80 7.03 12.96 14.13
CA LYS A 80 8.12 12.50 15.00
C LYS A 80 9.50 12.66 14.34
N ARG A 81 9.64 12.32 13.05
CA ARG A 81 10.91 12.45 12.31
C ARG A 81 11.32 13.90 12.08
N LEU A 82 10.37 14.82 11.98
CA LEU A 82 10.64 16.25 11.87
C LEU A 82 11.07 16.87 13.19
N GLY A 83 10.93 16.18 14.33
CA GLY A 83 11.24 16.70 15.66
C GLY A 83 10.02 17.13 16.47
N GLY A 84 8.84 16.58 16.15
CA GLY A 84 7.57 16.97 16.78
C GLY A 84 7.18 18.41 16.45
N GLN A 85 6.46 19.05 17.35
CA GLN A 85 5.90 20.39 17.15
C GLN A 85 6.99 21.43 16.83
N GLU A 86 8.06 21.46 17.62
CA GLU A 86 9.17 22.41 17.44
C GLU A 86 9.82 22.24 16.06
N GLY A 87 10.02 21.00 15.64
CA GLY A 87 10.61 20.68 14.35
C GLY A 87 9.74 21.05 13.16
N VAL A 88 8.42 20.85 13.26
CA VAL A 88 7.47 21.29 12.22
C VAL A 88 7.41 22.81 12.13
N VAL A 89 7.39 23.52 13.27
CA VAL A 89 7.42 24.99 13.29
C VAL A 89 8.71 25.51 12.65
N ALA A 90 9.88 24.97 13.05
CA ALA A 90 11.16 25.36 12.48
C ALA A 90 11.26 25.10 10.97
N PHE A 91 10.72 23.97 10.50
CA PHE A 91 10.65 23.67 9.07
C PHE A 91 9.79 24.69 8.32
N ILE A 92 8.58 24.98 8.82
CA ILE A 92 7.66 25.94 8.20
C ILE A 92 8.29 27.33 8.17
N ASP A 93 8.90 27.77 9.26
CA ASP A 93 9.58 29.06 9.31
C ASP A 93 10.69 29.14 8.27
N ARG A 94 11.57 28.13 8.23
CA ARG A 94 12.66 28.09 7.27
C ARG A 94 12.18 28.05 5.82
N LEU A 95 11.08 27.35 5.54
CA LEU A 95 10.47 27.28 4.21
C LEU A 95 10.03 28.68 3.74
N TYR A 96 9.37 29.47 4.59
CA TYR A 96 8.95 30.82 4.20
C TYR A 96 10.12 31.79 4.07
N ASP A 97 11.19 31.63 4.85
CA ASP A 97 12.43 32.39 4.65
C ASP A 97 13.02 32.14 3.26
N LEU A 98 12.99 30.88 2.79
CA LEU A 98 13.43 30.52 1.45
C LEU A 98 12.50 31.06 0.36
N ILE A 99 11.18 30.96 0.55
CA ILE A 99 10.18 31.48 -0.40
C ILE A 99 10.30 33.00 -0.55
N ALA A 100 10.59 33.73 0.53
CA ALA A 100 10.71 35.19 0.54
C ALA A 100 11.83 35.70 -0.38
N VAL A 101 12.90 34.92 -0.54
CA VAL A 101 14.05 35.29 -1.39
C VAL A 101 14.05 34.60 -2.76
N ASP A 102 13.21 33.58 -2.96
CA ASP A 102 13.14 32.84 -4.22
C ASP A 102 12.40 33.66 -5.30
N ASN A 103 13.12 34.07 -6.34
CA ASN A 103 12.58 34.87 -7.44
C ASN A 103 11.43 34.19 -8.22
N ARG A 104 11.32 32.85 -8.19
CA ARG A 104 10.24 32.09 -8.84
C ARG A 104 8.96 32.12 -8.03
N LEU A 105 9.05 32.30 -6.71
CA LEU A 105 7.92 32.17 -5.78
C LEU A 105 7.55 33.49 -5.09
N LYS A 106 8.51 34.32 -4.67
CA LYS A 106 8.28 35.49 -3.80
C LYS A 106 7.12 36.40 -4.24
N ALA A 107 7.00 36.67 -5.54
CA ALA A 107 5.95 37.53 -6.08
C ALA A 107 4.54 36.95 -5.90
N LYS A 108 4.40 35.62 -5.88
CA LYS A 108 3.12 34.93 -5.67
C LYS A 108 2.64 34.99 -4.22
N PHE A 109 3.56 35.23 -3.28
CA PHE A 109 3.29 35.31 -1.84
C PHE A 109 3.27 36.76 -1.33
N ALA A 110 3.60 37.75 -2.17
CA ALA A 110 3.54 39.16 -1.82
C ALA A 110 2.11 39.58 -1.43
N GLY A 111 1.99 40.28 -0.30
CA GLY A 111 0.70 40.74 0.23
C GLY A 111 -0.22 39.65 0.78
N LYS A 112 0.26 38.40 0.91
CA LYS A 112 -0.51 37.32 1.54
C LYS A 112 -0.30 37.31 3.05
N ASP A 113 -1.30 36.79 3.77
CA ASP A 113 -1.19 36.54 5.20
C ASP A 113 -0.34 35.29 5.46
N ILE A 114 0.98 35.51 5.48
CA ILE A 114 1.97 34.44 5.71
C ILE A 114 1.73 33.75 7.05
N LYS A 115 1.31 34.49 8.09
CA LYS A 115 1.04 33.94 9.41
C LYS A 115 -0.09 32.90 9.34
N LYS A 116 -1.22 33.26 8.72
CA LYS A 116 -2.35 32.33 8.54
C LYS A 116 -1.99 31.12 7.67
N MET A 117 -1.12 31.30 6.67
CA MET A 117 -0.66 30.18 5.84
C MET A 117 0.27 29.23 6.62
N LYS A 118 1.16 29.76 7.46
CA LYS A 118 2.00 28.95 8.37
C LYS A 118 1.14 28.15 9.35
N GLU A 119 0.13 28.78 9.96
CA GLU A 119 -0.82 28.11 10.86
C GLU A 119 -1.60 26.99 10.16
N GLY A 120 -2.11 27.25 8.95
CA GLY A 120 -2.82 26.24 8.16
C GLY A 120 -1.92 25.06 7.75
N GLN A 121 -0.67 25.33 7.39
CA GLN A 121 0.31 24.28 7.06
C GLN A 121 0.72 23.47 8.29
N TYR A 122 0.87 24.12 9.46
CA TYR A 122 1.13 23.43 10.71
C TYR A 122 0.01 22.42 11.00
N VAL A 123 -1.26 22.88 11.00
CA VAL A 123 -2.44 22.02 11.21
C VAL A 123 -2.57 20.91 10.16
N TYR A 124 -2.12 21.14 8.93
CA TYR A 124 -2.13 20.08 7.92
C TYR A 124 -1.07 19.00 8.19
N MET A 125 0.08 19.37 8.76
CA MET A 125 1.24 18.51 8.97
C MET A 125 1.24 17.76 10.31
N THR A 126 0.46 18.23 11.28
CA THR A 126 0.19 17.56 12.57
C THR A 126 -1.15 16.84 12.51
#